data_AF-A0A076V677-F1
#
_entry.id   AF-A0A076V677-F1
#
_cell.length_a   1.000
_cell.length_b   1.000
_cell.length_c   1.000
_cell.angle_alpha   90.00
_cell.angle_beta   90.00
_cell.angle_gamma   90.00
#
_symmetry.space_group_name_H-M   'P 1'
#
loop_
_entity.id
_entity.type
_entity.pdbx_description
1 polymer ?
#
loop_
_entity_poly.entity_id
_entity_poly.type
_entity_poly.pdbx_seq_one_letter_code
_entity_poly.pdbx_strand_id
1 'polypeptide(L)'
;PPPPGVAAPGPLRVELLLGNGECNVKGCIEEEVAFTSYFREADYPVQKVLRDPVYVEVRILERTDPNIVLTLGRCWATTSNNPQSFPQWDLLIDGCPYVDDRYRTRLLPV
;
A
#
# COMPACT_ATOMS: atom_id res chain seq x y z
N PRO A 1 27.18 6.77 -29.64
CA PRO A 1 25.81 7.27 -29.35
C PRO A 1 25.55 7.27 -27.84
N PRO A 2 25.03 8.37 -27.26
CA PRO A 2 24.62 8.37 -25.85
C PRO A 2 23.42 7.42 -25.68
N PRO A 3 23.29 6.73 -24.54
CA PRO A 3 22.15 5.85 -24.29
C PRO A 3 20.85 6.66 -24.36
N PRO A 4 19.74 6.07 -24.85
CA PRO A 4 18.46 6.77 -24.89
C PRO A 4 18.08 7.26 -23.50
N GLY A 5 17.63 8.51 -23.39
CA GLY A 5 17.10 9.05 -22.14
C GLY A 5 15.93 8.20 -21.67
N VAL A 6 16.00 7.68 -20.45
CA VAL A 6 15.06 6.72 -19.85
C VAL A 6 13.74 7.39 -19.42
N ALA A 7 13.45 8.60 -19.91
CA ALA A 7 12.24 9.34 -19.60
C ALA A 7 11.27 9.28 -20.79
N ALA A 8 10.28 8.38 -20.72
CA ALA A 8 9.20 8.32 -21.71
C ALA A 8 7.97 9.13 -21.24
N PRO A 9 7.36 10.00 -22.04
CA PRO A 9 6.06 10.59 -21.67
C PRO A 9 4.98 9.50 -21.63
N GLY A 10 4.10 9.53 -20.62
CA GLY A 10 3.00 8.56 -20.51
C GLY A 10 2.36 8.53 -19.12
N PRO A 11 1.15 7.94 -18.97
CA PRO A 11 0.49 7.83 -17.69
C PRO A 11 1.28 6.94 -16.72
N LEU A 12 1.42 7.38 -15.47
CA LEU A 12 1.98 6.57 -14.39
C LEU A 12 0.88 5.65 -13.85
N ARG A 13 1.05 4.34 -14.03
CA ARG A 13 0.15 3.35 -13.46
C ARG A 13 0.65 2.93 -12.09
N VAL A 14 -0.26 2.84 -11.13
CA VAL A 14 0.01 2.35 -9.80
C VAL A 14 -0.97 1.24 -9.46
N GLU A 15 -0.56 0.35 -8.57
CA GLU A 15 -1.45 -0.62 -7.94
C GLU A 15 -1.30 -0.58 -6.43
N LEU A 16 -2.38 -0.95 -5.74
CA LEU A 16 -2.43 -1.13 -4.29
C LEU A 16 -2.65 -2.61 -4.01
N LEU A 17 -1.80 -3.17 -3.16
CA LEU A 17 -1.80 -4.58 -2.78
C LEU A 17 -1.93 -4.70 -1.27
N LEU A 18 -2.72 -5.67 -0.82
CA LEU A 18 -2.77 -6.06 0.59
C LEU A 18 -1.83 -7.24 0.81
N GLY A 19 -0.88 -7.08 1.73
CA GLY A 19 0.04 -8.12 2.15
C GLY A 19 -0.68 -9.21 2.96
N ASN A 20 -0.40 -10.47 2.64
CA ASN A 20 -0.99 -11.60 3.36
C ASN A 20 -0.25 -11.84 4.69
N GLY A 21 1.08 -11.93 4.62
CA GLY A 21 1.93 -12.08 5.82
C GLY A 21 1.87 -13.47 6.47
N GLU A 22 1.29 -14.49 5.80
CA GLU A 22 1.12 -15.81 6.40
C GLU A 22 2.43 -16.44 6.85
N CYS A 23 2.54 -16.64 8.16
CA CYS A 23 3.77 -17.04 8.82
C CYS A 23 3.66 -18.51 9.27
N ASN A 24 3.95 -19.44 8.36
CA ASN A 24 3.74 -20.89 8.58
C ASN A 24 4.94 -21.65 9.15
N VAL A 25 6.06 -20.97 9.38
CA VAL A 25 7.32 -21.59 9.83
C VAL A 25 7.80 -20.96 11.13
N LYS A 26 8.51 -21.73 11.97
CA LYS A 26 9.04 -21.19 13.22
C LYS A 26 10.12 -20.14 12.94
N GLY A 27 9.95 -18.94 13.50
CA GLY A 27 10.93 -17.84 13.40
C GLY A 27 10.73 -16.92 12.21
N CYS A 28 9.64 -17.04 11.45
CA CYS A 28 9.29 -16.04 10.44
C CYS A 28 8.84 -14.71 11.09
N ILE A 29 9.09 -13.62 10.38
CA ILE A 29 8.68 -12.27 10.76
C ILE A 29 7.54 -11.87 9.81
N GLU A 30 6.35 -11.67 10.37
CA GLU A 30 5.14 -11.35 9.59
C GLU A 30 5.33 -10.13 8.69
N GLU A 31 5.95 -9.07 9.21
CA GLU A 31 6.24 -7.82 8.47
C GLU A 31 7.13 -8.07 7.25
N GLU A 32 8.11 -8.97 7.32
CA GLU A 32 8.97 -9.30 6.17
C GLU A 32 8.23 -10.13 5.11
N VAL A 33 7.36 -11.05 5.55
CA VAL A 33 6.57 -11.90 4.65
C VAL A 33 5.45 -11.12 3.98
N ALA A 34 4.91 -10.09 4.64
CA ALA A 34 3.78 -9.32 4.14
C ALA A 34 4.07 -8.54 2.86
N PHE A 35 5.32 -8.12 2.63
CA PHE A 35 5.74 -7.42 1.40
C PHE A 35 6.31 -8.37 0.32
N THR A 36 6.24 -9.67 0.57
CA THR A 36 6.64 -10.72 -0.41
C THR A 36 5.48 -11.67 -0.75
N SER A 37 4.34 -11.52 -0.08
CA SER A 37 3.13 -12.33 -0.28
C SER A 37 1.88 -11.44 -0.23
N TYR A 38 1.00 -11.56 -1.21
CA TYR A 38 -0.17 -10.68 -1.36
C TYR A 38 -1.46 -11.48 -1.53
N PHE A 39 -2.57 -10.92 -1.04
CA PHE A 39 -3.91 -11.45 -1.30
C PHE A 39 -4.29 -11.32 -2.77
N ARG A 40 -4.98 -12.34 -3.30
CA ARG A 40 -5.54 -12.38 -4.66
C ARG A 40 -7.01 -11.99 -4.63
N GLU A 41 -7.59 -11.71 -5.79
CA GLU A 41 -9.02 -11.39 -5.92
C GLU A 41 -9.94 -12.44 -5.29
N ALA A 42 -9.59 -13.72 -5.42
CA ALA A 42 -10.34 -14.83 -4.82
C ALA A 42 -10.29 -14.88 -3.29
N ASP A 43 -9.34 -14.19 -2.66
CA ASP A 43 -9.17 -14.17 -1.21
C ASP A 43 -10.06 -13.10 -0.53
N TYR A 44 -10.69 -12.21 -1.32
CA TYR A 44 -11.58 -11.18 -0.79
C TYR A 44 -13.00 -11.71 -0.53
N PRO A 45 -13.67 -11.26 0.56
CA PRO A 45 -13.21 -10.28 1.54
C PRO A 45 -12.24 -10.87 2.57
N VAL A 46 -11.11 -10.19 2.78
CA VAL A 46 -10.11 -10.56 3.79
C VAL A 46 -10.68 -10.30 5.19
N GLN A 47 -10.64 -11.31 6.05
CA GLN A 47 -11.08 -11.19 7.44
C GLN A 47 -9.88 -10.88 8.35
N LYS A 48 -10.04 -9.88 9.21
CA LYS A 48 -9.03 -9.43 10.19
C LYS A 48 -9.68 -9.17 11.53
N VAL A 49 -8.96 -9.39 12.63
CA VAL A 49 -9.41 -9.01 13.97
C VAL A 49 -8.95 -7.58 14.26
N LEU A 50 -9.68 -6.86 15.11
CA LEU A 50 -9.27 -5.51 15.53
C LEU A 50 -7.86 -5.55 16.12
N ARG A 51 -7.03 -4.59 15.68
CA ARG A 51 -5.60 -4.44 16.02
C ARG A 51 -4.65 -5.43 15.35
N ASP A 52 -5.15 -6.36 14.53
CA ASP A 52 -4.28 -7.09 13.62
C ASP A 52 -3.77 -6.11 12.55
N PRO A 53 -2.48 -6.16 12.19
CA PRO A 53 -1.93 -5.30 11.17
C PRO A 53 -2.55 -5.62 9.79
N VAL A 54 -2.80 -4.56 9.03
CA VAL A 54 -3.12 -4.62 7.60
C VAL A 54 -1.93 -4.03 6.87
N TYR A 55 -1.16 -4.89 6.21
CA TYR A 55 -0.02 -4.47 5.40
C TYR A 55 -0.50 -4.04 4.03
N VAL A 56 -0.08 -2.86 3.60
CA VAL A 56 -0.49 -2.26 2.32
C VAL A 56 0.76 -1.81 1.57
N GLU A 57 0.87 -2.23 0.32
CA GLU A 57 1.89 -1.73 -0.60
C GLU A 57 1.22 -0.96 -1.74
N VAL A 58 1.80 0.17 -2.11
CA VAL A 58 1.46 0.86 -3.35
C VAL A 58 2.72 0.91 -4.20
N ARG A 59 2.64 0.41 -5.44
CA ARG A 59 3.81 0.38 -6.32
C ARG A 59 3.50 0.88 -7.73
N ILE A 60 4.54 1.40 -8.37
CA ILE A 60 4.49 1.81 -9.77
C ILE A 60 4.56 0.57 -10.66
N LEU A 61 3.67 0.52 -11.65
CA LEU A 61 3.66 -0.52 -12.66
C LEU A 61 4.35 -0.06 -13.94
N GLU A 62 4.96 -1.02 -14.64
CA GLU A 62 5.44 -0.87 -16.04
C GLU A 62 6.48 0.24 -16.25
N ARG A 63 7.05 0.75 -15.16
CA ARG A 63 8.01 1.86 -15.21
C ARG A 63 9.05 1.75 -14.12
N THR A 64 10.32 1.82 -14.53
CA THR A 64 11.50 1.63 -13.68
C THR A 64 12.48 2.81 -13.76
N ASP A 65 11.97 3.99 -14.13
CA ASP A 65 12.77 5.23 -14.21
C ASP A 65 13.26 5.62 -12.80
N PRO A 66 14.59 5.63 -12.54
CA PRO A 66 15.13 5.88 -11.20
C PRO A 66 14.90 7.32 -10.72
N ASN A 67 14.50 8.24 -11.60
CA ASN A 67 14.19 9.63 -11.22
C ASN A 67 12.75 9.80 -10.73
N ILE A 68 11.92 8.75 -10.81
CA ILE A 68 10.53 8.78 -10.35
C ILE A 68 10.46 8.18 -8.96
N VAL A 69 9.86 8.94 -8.04
CA VAL A 69 9.59 8.51 -6.66
C VAL A 69 8.09 8.53 -6.43
N LEU A 70 7.56 7.42 -5.91
CA LEU A 70 6.17 7.36 -5.48
C LEU A 70 6.04 7.93 -4.07
N THR A 71 5.11 8.87 -3.90
CA THR A 71 4.75 9.43 -2.59
C THR A 71 3.24 9.30 -2.39
N LEU A 72 2.82 8.98 -1.17
CA LEU A 72 1.40 8.90 -0.81
C LEU A 72 0.96 10.24 -0.24
N GLY A 73 -0.13 10.80 -0.77
CA GLY A 73 -0.69 12.08 -0.30
C GLY A 73 -1.72 11.88 0.80
N ARG A 74 -2.91 11.37 0.44
CA ARG A 74 -3.99 11.08 1.38
C ARG A 74 -4.43 9.63 1.22
N CYS A 75 -4.54 8.91 2.32
CA CYS A 75 -5.07 7.55 2.36
C CYS A 75 -6.25 7.50 3.33
N TRP A 76 -7.34 6.87 2.93
CA TRP A 76 -8.54 6.78 3.74
C TRP A 76 -9.29 5.48 3.50
N ALA A 77 -10.14 5.10 4.46
CA ALA A 77 -11.06 3.99 4.34
C ALA A 77 -12.52 4.48 4.27
N THR A 78 -13.38 3.68 3.63
CA THR A 78 -14.82 3.88 3.52
C THR A 78 -15.57 2.59 3.85
N THR A 79 -16.87 2.69 4.16
CA THR A 79 -17.73 1.50 4.39
C THR A 79 -18.30 0.88 3.11
N SER A 80 -18.05 1.51 1.96
CA SER A 80 -18.56 1.09 0.67
C SER A 80 -17.47 1.13 -0.40
N ASN A 81 -17.75 0.50 -1.54
CA ASN A 81 -16.84 0.50 -2.70
C ASN A 81 -16.70 1.88 -3.36
N ASN A 82 -17.54 2.86 -3.00
CA ASN A 82 -17.38 4.22 -3.48
C ASN A 82 -16.35 4.96 -2.60
N PRO A 83 -15.16 5.32 -3.11
CA PRO A 83 -14.13 6.00 -2.33
C PRO A 83 -14.56 7.41 -1.88
N GLN A 84 -15.57 8.00 -2.50
CA GLN A 84 -16.12 9.32 -2.12
C GLN A 84 -17.29 9.21 -1.12
N SER A 85 -17.65 8.00 -0.69
CA SER A 85 -18.71 7.80 0.30
C SER A 85 -18.27 8.27 1.69
N PHE A 86 -19.25 8.65 2.52
CA PHE A 86 -19.06 8.98 3.93
C PHE A 86 -19.68 7.90 4.82
N PRO A 87 -19.14 7.68 6.03
CA PRO A 87 -17.96 8.34 6.62
C PRO A 87 -16.63 7.93 5.98
N GLN A 88 -15.63 8.81 6.05
CA GLN A 88 -14.23 8.55 5.69
C GLN A 88 -13.38 8.51 6.96
N TRP A 89 -12.43 7.58 7.02
CA TRP A 89 -11.42 7.53 8.08
C TRP A 89 -10.05 7.74 7.48
N ASP A 90 -9.44 8.88 7.79
CA ASP A 90 -8.11 9.23 7.30
C ASP A 90 -7.03 8.40 8.02
N LEU A 91 -6.14 7.82 7.22
CA LEU A 91 -4.96 7.05 7.63
C LEU A 91 -3.70 7.89 7.44
N LEU A 92 -3.60 8.54 6.27
CA LEU A 92 -2.55 9.50 5.94
C LEU A 92 -3.17 10.82 5.47
N ILE A 93 -2.57 11.94 5.90
CA ILE A 93 -2.86 13.29 5.41
C ILE A 93 -1.53 13.96 5.07
N ASP A 94 -1.42 14.53 3.87
CA ASP A 94 -0.20 15.17 3.34
C ASP A 94 1.06 14.29 3.47
N GLY A 95 0.88 12.97 3.31
CA GLY A 95 1.92 11.96 3.43
C GLY A 95 2.37 11.64 4.85
N CYS A 96 1.69 12.15 5.87
CA CYS A 96 1.97 11.86 7.27
C CYS A 96 0.85 11.02 7.91
N PRO A 97 1.16 10.11 8.85
CA PRO A 97 0.16 9.41 9.64
C PRO A 97 -0.81 10.35 10.34
N TYR A 98 -2.10 10.07 10.23
CA TYR A 98 -3.13 10.89 10.85
C TYR A 98 -3.10 10.75 12.38
N VAL A 99 -3.00 11.88 13.09
CA VAL A 99 -2.76 11.89 14.55
C VAL A 99 -3.93 11.32 15.35
N ASP A 100 -5.16 11.52 14.88
CA ASP A 100 -6.36 11.00 15.54
C ASP A 100 -6.74 9.58 15.07
N ASP A 101 -5.92 8.95 14.21
CA ASP A 101 -6.07 7.53 13.90
C ASP A 101 -5.75 6.70 15.15
N ARG A 102 -6.82 6.21 15.80
CA ARG A 102 -6.74 5.38 17.00
C ARG A 102 -6.09 4.02 16.75
N TYR A 103 -5.91 3.63 15.49
CA TYR A 103 -5.33 2.35 15.08
C TYR A 103 -3.89 2.47 14.54
N ARG A 104 -3.29 3.67 14.60
CA ARG A 104 -1.87 3.99 14.33
C ARG A 104 -1.34 3.44 13.01
N THR A 105 -1.58 4.17 11.93
CA THR A 105 -0.88 3.96 10.66
C THR A 105 0.63 4.22 10.79
N ARG A 106 1.47 3.30 10.26
CA ARG A 106 2.93 3.46 10.16
C ARG A 106 3.34 3.40 8.70
N LEU A 107 4.07 4.42 8.25
CA LEU A 107 4.76 4.38 6.96
C LEU A 107 6.10 3.67 7.13
N LEU A 108 6.37 2.70 6.25
CA LEU A 108 7.65 2.03 6.17
C LEU A 108 8.52 2.73 5.12
N PRO A 109 9.78 3.06 5.44
CA PRO A 109 10.72 3.59 4.45
C PRO A 109 11.04 2.51 3.41
N VAL A 110 11.21 2.93 2.16
CA VAL A 110 11.60 2.08 1.01
C VAL A 110 13.08 2.22 0.72
#